data_AF-A0A0C3CVF4-F1
#
_entry.id   AF-A0A0C3CVF4-F1
#
_cell.length_a   1.000
_cell.length_b   1.000
_cell.length_c   1.000
_cell.angle_alpha   90.00
_cell.angle_beta   90.00
_cell.angle_gamma   90.00
#
_symmetry.space_group_name_H-M   'P 1'
#
loop_
_entity.id
_entity.type
_entity.pdbx_description
1 polymer ?
#
loop_
_entity_poly.entity_id
_entity_poly.type
_entity_poly.pdbx_seq_one_letter_code
_entity_poly.pdbx_strand_id
1 'polypeptide(L)'
;MASVCILDDFLHDKHGDTTLPLCVAHRIRKPELAAVCHRWRDIIVNTPLLWTFIELSPDWTIMSLLKAHVERSQECPLVIVCHGARWTSRDGPYDYNASLDIMVPTVHRWRSLTLADHYDGNRILADRLHDGRTVFPLLTHVFITCYDKWYRPDFLHPDYVPALKHLEAPITHFTPMHPPFSPALEEITIRELHGSTHGCSIPNPDPTHH
;
A
#
# COMPACT_ATOMS: atom_id res chain seq x y z
N MET A 1 -22.38 3.53 -20.62
CA MET A 1 -22.21 2.30 -19.80
C MET A 1 -21.33 1.25 -20.48
N ALA A 2 -21.51 0.90 -21.76
CA ALA A 2 -20.66 -0.11 -22.43
C ALA A 2 -19.13 0.17 -22.42
N SER A 3 -18.71 1.45 -22.42
CA SER A 3 -17.29 1.83 -22.45
C SER A 3 -16.54 1.58 -21.13
N VAL A 4 -17.24 1.47 -20.00
CA VAL A 4 -16.63 1.28 -18.67
C VAL A 4 -16.36 -0.21 -18.42
N CYS A 5 -17.28 -1.09 -18.82
CA CYS A 5 -17.09 -2.55 -18.71
C CYS A 5 -15.90 -3.05 -19.54
N ILE A 6 -15.72 -2.52 -20.76
CA ILE A 6 -14.57 -2.84 -21.61
C ILE A 6 -13.25 -2.38 -20.96
N LEU A 7 -13.29 -1.27 -20.22
CA LEU A 7 -12.11 -0.72 -19.57
C LEU A 7 -11.71 -1.55 -18.34
N ASP A 8 -12.68 -2.00 -17.54
CA ASP A 8 -12.43 -2.93 -16.43
C ASP A 8 -11.91 -4.27 -16.95
N ASP A 9 -12.52 -4.85 -17.99
CA ASP A 9 -12.07 -6.10 -18.60
C ASP A 9 -10.65 -5.98 -19.19
N PHE A 10 -10.33 -4.83 -19.81
CA PHE A 10 -9.00 -4.55 -20.36
C PHE A 10 -7.96 -4.27 -19.28
N LEU A 11 -8.36 -3.81 -18.09
CA LEU A 11 -7.45 -3.61 -16.95
C LEU A 11 -7.27 -4.89 -16.13
N HIS A 12 -8.25 -5.78 -16.14
CA HIS A 12 -8.26 -7.07 -15.43
C HIS A 12 -7.87 -8.28 -16.29
N ASP A 13 -7.21 -8.04 -17.44
CA ASP A 13 -6.83 -9.06 -18.42
C ASP A 13 -6.54 -10.44 -17.83
N LYS A 14 -7.40 -11.39 -18.21
CA LYS A 14 -7.40 -12.79 -17.79
C LYS A 14 -6.46 -13.66 -18.63
N HIS A 15 -5.43 -13.11 -19.26
CA HIS A 15 -4.46 -13.92 -19.97
C HIS A 15 -3.39 -14.46 -19.01
N GLY A 16 -3.40 -15.79 -18.87
CA GLY A 16 -2.60 -16.54 -17.92
C GLY A 16 -1.09 -16.41 -18.10
N ASP A 17 -0.41 -16.72 -17.00
CA ASP A 17 1.00 -17.08 -16.84
C ASP A 17 2.04 -15.99 -16.53
N THR A 18 1.65 -14.72 -16.38
CA THR A 18 2.49 -13.75 -15.64
C THR A 18 1.62 -12.64 -15.08
N THR A 19 1.02 -12.87 -13.92
CA THR A 19 0.30 -11.82 -13.18
C THR A 19 1.32 -10.82 -12.65
N LEU A 20 1.68 -9.85 -13.49
CA LEU A 20 2.17 -8.58 -13.00
C LEU A 20 1.19 -8.12 -11.92
N PRO A 21 1.67 -7.68 -10.74
CA PRO A 21 0.78 -7.15 -9.72
C PRO A 21 -0.13 -6.10 -10.36
N LEU A 22 -1.42 -6.09 -10.01
CA LEU A 22 -2.45 -5.21 -10.60
C LEU A 22 -1.94 -3.76 -10.77
N CYS A 23 -1.11 -3.28 -9.84
CA CYS A 23 -0.45 -1.98 -9.89
C CYS A 23 0.30 -1.69 -11.21
N VAL A 24 1.13 -2.63 -11.65
CA VAL A 24 2.00 -2.49 -12.82
C VAL A 24 1.15 -2.50 -14.09
N ALA A 25 0.16 -3.39 -14.16
CA ALA A 25 -0.76 -3.47 -15.30
C ALA A 25 -1.58 -2.18 -15.47
N HIS A 26 -2.16 -1.64 -14.38
CA HIS A 26 -2.88 -0.37 -14.44
C HIS A 26 -1.98 0.80 -14.82
N ARG A 27 -0.72 0.82 -14.35
CA ARG A 27 0.25 1.88 -14.68
C ARG A 27 0.58 1.93 -16.17
N ILE A 28 0.79 0.78 -16.79
CA ILE A 28 1.21 0.67 -18.20
C ILE A 28 0.03 0.94 -19.13
N ARG A 29 -1.15 0.39 -18.83
CA ARG A 29 -2.30 0.42 -19.74
C ARG A 29 -2.99 1.78 -19.82
N LYS A 30 -2.98 2.58 -18.74
CA LYS A 30 -3.59 3.92 -18.74
C LYS A 30 -2.97 4.85 -19.81
N PRO A 31 -1.64 5.03 -19.89
CA PRO A 31 -1.01 5.77 -20.98
C PRO A 31 -1.28 5.21 -22.38
N GLU A 32 -1.25 3.88 -22.55
CA GLU A 32 -1.51 3.23 -23.84
C GLU A 32 -2.90 3.56 -24.37
N LEU A 33 -3.93 3.42 -23.52
CA LEU A 33 -5.30 3.75 -23.87
C LEU A 33 -5.47 5.26 -24.12
N ALA A 34 -4.82 6.11 -23.33
CA ALA A 34 -4.82 7.56 -23.53
C ALA A 34 -4.12 8.01 -24.82
N ALA A 35 -3.29 7.14 -25.43
CA ALA A 35 -2.63 7.38 -26.70
C ALA A 35 -3.49 6.99 -27.92
N VAL A 36 -4.51 6.13 -27.76
CA VAL A 36 -5.37 5.66 -28.87
C VAL A 36 -6.14 6.82 -29.51
N CYS A 37 -6.90 7.59 -28.71
CA CYS A 37 -7.59 8.79 -29.17
C CYS A 37 -7.97 9.73 -28.01
N HIS A 38 -8.35 10.97 -28.33
CA HIS A 38 -8.77 11.97 -27.33
C HIS A 38 -9.92 11.46 -26.45
N ARG A 39 -10.89 10.75 -27.03
CA ARG A 39 -12.03 10.20 -26.28
C ARG A 39 -11.60 9.22 -25.19
N TRP A 40 -10.63 8.34 -25.47
CA TRP A 40 -10.12 7.41 -24.45
C TRP A 40 -9.38 8.13 -23.34
N ARG A 41 -8.56 9.13 -23.68
CA ARG A 41 -7.90 9.98 -22.70
C ARG A 41 -8.91 10.67 -21.78
N ASP A 42 -9.97 11.23 -22.35
CA ASP A 42 -11.01 11.91 -21.58
C ASP A 42 -11.76 10.93 -20.66
N ILE A 43 -12.07 9.72 -21.14
CA ILE A 43 -12.66 8.66 -20.32
C ILE A 43 -11.73 8.34 -19.14
N ILE A 44 -10.44 8.13 -19.39
CA ILE A 44 -9.47 7.76 -18.34
C ILE A 44 -9.34 8.87 -17.30
N VAL A 45 -9.20 10.12 -17.74
CA VAL A 45 -9.06 11.27 -16.84
C VAL A 45 -10.33 11.49 -16.00
N ASN A 46 -11.51 11.29 -16.58
CA ASN A 46 -12.80 11.57 -15.92
C ASN A 46 -13.45 10.34 -15.26
N THR A 47 -12.75 9.22 -15.13
CA THR A 47 -13.26 8.02 -14.43
C THR A 47 -12.49 7.80 -13.13
N PRO A 48 -13.00 8.26 -11.97
CA PRO A 48 -12.26 8.24 -10.70
C PRO A 48 -11.77 6.87 -10.26
N LEU A 49 -12.53 5.80 -10.55
CA LEU A 49 -12.18 4.42 -10.20
C LEU A 49 -10.80 3.98 -10.73
N LEU A 50 -10.36 4.52 -11.88
CA LEU A 50 -9.06 4.22 -12.50
C LEU A 50 -7.85 4.80 -11.76
N TRP A 51 -8.11 5.69 -10.81
CA TRP A 51 -7.12 6.41 -10.02
C TRP A 51 -7.10 5.95 -8.56
N THR A 52 -7.90 4.96 -8.19
CA THR A 52 -8.03 4.47 -6.80
C THR A 52 -6.84 3.62 -6.33
N PHE A 53 -6.08 3.06 -7.26
CA PHE A 53 -4.90 2.27 -6.95
C PHE A 53 -3.66 3.17 -6.83
N ILE A 54 -2.98 3.12 -5.69
CA ILE A 54 -1.83 3.96 -5.37
C ILE A 54 -0.70 3.08 -4.81
N GLU A 55 0.49 3.15 -5.41
CA GLU A 55 1.60 2.23 -5.15
C GLU A 55 2.72 2.71 -4.21
N LEU A 56 2.90 3.93 -3.72
CA LEU A 56 4.08 4.34 -2.90
C LEU A 56 5.33 3.42 -2.99
N SER A 57 6.14 3.59 -4.05
CA SER A 57 7.42 2.90 -4.27
C SER A 57 8.45 3.90 -4.82
N PRO A 58 9.77 3.69 -4.61
CA PRO A 58 10.80 4.60 -5.14
C PRO A 58 10.72 4.78 -6.67
N ASP A 59 10.26 3.75 -7.39
CA ASP A 59 10.12 3.77 -8.86
C ASP A 59 8.83 4.46 -9.34
N TRP A 60 7.97 4.89 -8.41
CA TRP A 60 6.64 5.43 -8.65
C TRP A 60 6.49 6.91 -8.23
N THR A 61 7.58 7.55 -7.84
CA THR A 61 7.54 8.84 -7.15
C THR A 61 7.82 10.05 -8.03
N ILE A 62 6.93 10.30 -8.99
CA ILE A 62 6.69 11.69 -9.43
C ILE A 62 5.59 12.24 -8.52
N MET A 63 5.93 13.19 -7.63
CA MET A 63 4.98 13.76 -6.67
C MET A 63 3.70 14.30 -7.32
N SER A 64 3.80 14.87 -8.53
CA SER A 64 2.64 15.33 -9.30
C SER A 64 1.73 14.19 -9.76
N LEU A 65 2.28 12.99 -10.01
CA LEU A 65 1.49 11.81 -10.35
C LEU A 65 0.70 11.30 -9.14
N LEU A 66 1.31 11.30 -7.96
CA LEU A 66 0.63 10.94 -6.70
C LEU A 66 -0.53 11.89 -6.42
N LYS A 67 -0.29 13.21 -6.50
CA LYS A 67 -1.34 14.24 -6.38
C LYS A 67 -2.45 14.02 -7.39
N ALA A 68 -2.10 13.78 -8.65
CA ALA A 68 -3.10 13.51 -9.70
C ALA A 68 -3.93 12.25 -9.43
N HIS A 69 -3.36 11.18 -8.85
CA HIS A 69 -4.14 10.00 -8.45
C HIS A 69 -5.11 10.32 -7.31
N VAL A 70 -4.63 11.01 -6.28
CA VAL A 70 -5.46 11.40 -5.14
C VAL A 70 -6.59 12.35 -5.57
N GLU A 71 -6.29 13.37 -6.37
CA GLU A 71 -7.27 14.33 -6.88
C GLU A 71 -8.30 13.66 -7.81
N ARG A 72 -7.86 12.85 -8.78
CA ARG A 72 -8.76 12.24 -9.77
C ARG A 72 -9.58 11.10 -9.20
N SER A 73 -9.11 10.42 -8.15
CA SER A 73 -9.89 9.39 -7.47
C SER A 73 -11.06 9.94 -6.65
N GLN A 74 -11.13 11.25 -6.42
CA GLN A 74 -12.23 11.93 -5.73
C GLN A 74 -12.56 11.27 -4.37
N GLU A 75 -13.80 10.78 -4.18
CA GLU A 75 -14.24 10.09 -2.97
C GLU A 75 -14.21 8.56 -3.12
N CYS A 76 -13.66 8.04 -4.22
CA CYS A 76 -13.62 6.60 -4.42
C CYS A 76 -12.69 5.93 -3.40
N PRO A 77 -13.05 4.72 -2.90
CA PRO A 77 -12.23 3.99 -1.96
C PRO A 77 -10.86 3.62 -2.54
N LEU A 78 -9.81 3.87 -1.76
CA LEU A 78 -8.42 3.72 -2.21
C LEU A 78 -7.84 2.35 -1.88
N VAL A 79 -6.99 1.85 -2.78
CA VAL A 79 -6.15 0.67 -2.57
C VAL A 79 -4.71 1.15 -2.53
N ILE A 80 -4.10 1.07 -1.35
CA ILE A 80 -2.76 1.57 -1.09
C ILE A 80 -1.81 0.40 -0.97
N VAL A 81 -0.72 0.46 -1.72
CA VAL A 81 0.42 -0.42 -1.56
C VAL A 81 1.62 0.44 -1.19
N CYS A 82 2.40 -0.01 -0.23
CA CYS A 82 3.62 0.63 0.22
C CYS A 82 4.75 -0.38 0.04
N HIS A 83 5.66 -0.13 -0.92
CA HIS A 83 6.85 -0.96 -1.11
C HIS A 83 8.04 -0.30 -0.45
N GLY A 84 8.63 -0.97 0.53
CA GLY A 84 9.57 -0.36 1.44
C GLY A 84 11.01 -0.16 0.91
N ALA A 85 11.41 -0.79 -0.19
CA ALA A 85 12.79 -1.28 -0.33
C ALA A 85 13.93 -0.25 -0.27
N ARG A 86 13.71 1.08 -0.38
CA ARG A 86 14.80 2.09 -0.40
C ARG A 86 14.45 3.49 0.14
N TRP A 87 13.49 3.64 1.06
CA TRP A 87 13.05 4.98 1.51
C TRP A 87 14.05 5.75 2.36
N THR A 88 15.01 5.08 3.01
CA THR A 88 15.88 5.71 4.02
C THR A 88 17.26 6.08 3.52
N SER A 89 17.59 5.88 2.24
CA SER A 89 18.85 6.42 1.71
C SER A 89 18.76 7.95 1.74
N ARG A 90 19.51 8.57 2.66
CA ARG A 90 19.61 10.02 2.85
C ARG A 90 19.92 10.80 1.57
N ASP A 91 20.49 10.10 0.59
CA ASP A 91 20.94 10.63 -0.71
C ASP A 91 19.98 10.28 -1.87
N GLY A 92 18.85 9.64 -1.57
CA GLY A 92 17.82 9.33 -2.57
C GLY A 92 16.99 10.58 -2.91
N PRO A 93 16.58 10.78 -4.17
CA PRO A 93 15.78 11.95 -4.58
C PRO A 93 14.33 11.93 -4.06
N TYR A 94 13.98 11.02 -3.14
CA TYR A 94 12.61 10.66 -2.80
C TYR A 94 12.26 11.09 -1.38
N ASP A 95 11.30 12.00 -1.27
CA ASP A 95 10.74 12.43 0.01
C ASP A 95 9.50 11.58 0.35
N TYR A 96 9.73 10.51 1.12
CA TYR A 96 8.65 9.65 1.61
C TYR A 96 7.68 10.41 2.50
N ASN A 97 8.17 11.33 3.33
CA ASN A 97 7.32 12.13 4.21
C ASN A 97 6.37 13.02 3.40
N ALA A 98 6.87 13.68 2.36
CA ALA A 98 6.02 14.48 1.48
C ALA A 98 4.95 13.63 0.75
N SER A 99 5.26 12.35 0.46
CA SER A 99 4.26 11.43 -0.09
C SER A 99 3.19 11.07 0.95
N LEU A 100 3.60 10.83 2.20
CA LEU A 100 2.68 10.59 3.31
C LEU A 100 1.81 11.81 3.63
N ASP A 101 2.35 13.03 3.53
CA ASP A 101 1.59 14.27 3.76
C ASP A 101 0.44 14.43 2.74
N ILE A 102 0.54 13.81 1.55
CA ILE A 102 -0.56 13.74 0.57
C ILE A 102 -1.53 12.61 0.89
N MET A 103 -1.02 11.46 1.34
CA MET A 103 -1.80 10.24 1.49
C MET A 103 -2.57 10.16 2.79
N VAL A 104 -1.95 10.52 3.93
CA VAL A 104 -2.56 10.42 5.27
C VAL A 104 -3.89 11.19 5.37
N PRO A 105 -4.07 12.39 4.78
CA PRO A 105 -5.38 13.06 4.78
C PRO A 105 -6.52 12.24 4.14
N THR A 106 -6.21 11.24 3.32
CA THR A 106 -7.19 10.40 2.59
C THR A 106 -7.54 9.09 3.30
N VAL A 107 -7.01 8.83 4.50
CA VAL A 107 -7.20 7.58 5.26
C VAL A 107 -8.66 7.19 5.50
N HIS A 108 -9.55 8.17 5.60
CA HIS A 108 -10.98 7.95 5.78
C HIS A 108 -11.63 7.15 4.63
N ARG A 109 -11.03 7.16 3.44
CA ARG A 109 -11.50 6.41 2.27
C ARG A 109 -10.58 5.26 1.86
N TRP A 110 -9.63 4.86 2.71
CA TRP A 110 -8.79 3.69 2.42
C TRP A 110 -9.61 2.41 2.57
N ARG A 111 -9.59 1.56 1.55
CA ARG A 111 -10.27 0.25 1.54
C ARG A 111 -9.31 -0.89 1.79
N SER A 112 -8.09 -0.79 1.24
CA SER A 112 -7.06 -1.81 1.34
C SER A 112 -5.71 -1.16 1.57
N LEU A 113 -4.92 -1.74 2.47
CA LEU A 113 -3.56 -1.30 2.76
C LEU A 113 -2.61 -2.50 2.71
N THR A 114 -1.59 -2.42 1.86
CA THR A 114 -0.50 -3.39 1.78
C THR A 114 0.80 -2.74 2.23
N LEU A 115 1.43 -3.31 3.26
CA LEU A 115 2.73 -2.91 3.78
C LEU A 115 3.76 -3.97 3.42
N ALA A 116 4.53 -3.72 2.36
CA ALA A 116 5.49 -4.66 1.79
C ALA A 116 6.95 -4.19 1.94
N ASP A 117 7.87 -5.14 2.06
CA ASP A 117 9.29 -5.02 1.67
C ASP A 117 10.14 -3.86 2.22
N HIS A 118 10.02 -3.44 3.51
CA HIS A 118 11.08 -2.77 4.32
C HIS A 118 10.54 -2.34 5.69
N TYR A 119 11.38 -2.40 6.71
CA TYR A 119 10.99 -2.07 8.08
C TYR A 119 10.79 -0.55 8.29
N ASP A 120 11.75 0.28 7.91
CA ASP A 120 11.73 1.70 8.28
C ASP A 120 10.58 2.52 7.67
N GLY A 121 10.29 2.35 6.37
CA GLY A 121 9.19 3.09 5.71
C GLY A 121 7.83 2.74 6.31
N ASN A 122 7.56 1.45 6.50
CA ASN A 122 6.32 0.98 7.10
C ASN A 122 6.20 1.43 8.57
N ARG A 123 7.32 1.52 9.31
CA ARG A 123 7.33 2.11 10.66
C ARG A 123 6.95 3.59 10.62
N ILE A 124 7.57 4.39 9.73
CA ILE A 124 7.24 5.83 9.59
C ILE A 124 5.76 6.02 9.26
N LEU A 125 5.21 5.22 8.34
CA LEU A 125 3.78 5.26 8.04
C LEU A 125 2.94 4.89 9.26
N ALA A 126 3.23 3.78 9.94
CA ALA A 126 2.47 3.37 11.11
C ALA A 126 2.52 4.42 12.24
N ASP A 127 3.68 5.03 12.48
CA ASP A 127 3.85 6.09 13.46
C ASP A 127 3.02 7.34 13.09
N ARG A 128 2.95 7.70 11.80
CA ARG A 128 2.09 8.79 11.30
C ARG A 128 0.60 8.46 11.40
N LEU A 129 0.23 7.19 11.27
CA LEU A 129 -1.14 6.75 11.44
C LEU A 129 -1.54 6.66 12.93
N HIS A 130 -0.56 6.61 13.84
CA HIS A 130 -0.72 6.47 15.28
C HIS A 130 -1.07 7.79 16.02
N ASP A 131 -1.59 8.82 15.34
CA ASP A 131 -2.03 10.07 16.02
C ASP A 131 -3.19 9.87 17.03
N GLY A 132 -3.63 8.63 17.30
CA GLY A 132 -4.64 8.25 18.29
C GLY A 132 -6.06 8.67 17.94
N ARG A 133 -6.24 9.37 16.81
CA ARG A 133 -7.50 9.96 16.34
C ARG A 133 -7.92 9.48 14.96
N THR A 134 -7.03 8.78 14.26
CA THR A 134 -7.27 8.35 12.89
C THR A 134 -8.13 7.09 12.88
N VAL A 135 -9.32 7.19 12.30
CA VAL A 135 -10.21 6.06 12.06
C VAL A 135 -10.21 5.75 10.57
N PHE A 136 -10.24 4.47 10.25
CA PHE A 136 -10.26 3.92 8.90
C PHE A 136 -11.62 3.24 8.67
N PRO A 137 -12.68 4.02 8.42
CA PRO A 137 -14.05 3.50 8.40
C PRO A 137 -14.32 2.54 7.22
N LEU A 138 -13.52 2.59 6.15
CA LEU A 138 -13.66 1.72 4.98
C LEU A 138 -12.58 0.63 4.87
N LEU A 139 -11.60 0.60 5.77
CA LEU A 139 -10.46 -0.30 5.64
C LEU A 139 -10.89 -1.72 5.99
N THR A 140 -10.97 -2.55 4.95
CA THR A 140 -11.49 -3.92 5.02
C THR A 140 -10.39 -4.95 4.87
N HIS A 141 -9.29 -4.59 4.23
CA HIS A 141 -8.18 -5.49 3.92
C HIS A 141 -6.86 -4.88 4.36
N VAL A 142 -6.09 -5.63 5.15
CA VAL A 142 -4.72 -5.26 5.51
C VAL A 142 -3.81 -6.45 5.24
N PHE A 143 -2.78 -6.22 4.44
CA PHE A 143 -1.72 -7.18 4.16
C PHE A 143 -0.38 -6.62 4.60
N ILE A 144 0.33 -7.36 5.43
CA ILE A 144 1.62 -6.96 6.00
C ILE A 144 2.61 -8.08 5.72
N THR A 145 3.70 -7.81 4.99
CA THR A 145 4.72 -8.85 4.74
C THR A 145 5.91 -8.76 5.68
N CYS A 146 6.16 -7.59 6.27
CA CYS A 146 7.43 -7.31 6.94
C CYS A 146 7.24 -6.32 8.09
N TYR A 147 7.38 -6.80 9.33
CA TYR A 147 7.55 -5.96 10.53
C TYR A 147 8.50 -6.67 11.48
N ASP A 148 9.19 -5.89 12.31
CA ASP A 148 9.94 -6.40 13.44
C ASP A 148 9.02 -7.27 14.31
N LYS A 149 9.53 -8.38 14.84
CA LYS A 149 8.77 -9.35 15.64
C LYS A 149 8.06 -8.74 16.85
N TRP A 150 8.35 -7.49 17.16
CA TRP A 150 7.92 -6.77 18.35
C TRP A 150 7.00 -5.58 18.06
N TYR A 151 6.70 -5.25 16.80
CA TYR A 151 5.86 -4.09 16.48
C TYR A 151 4.52 -4.51 15.89
N ARG A 152 3.47 -4.40 16.70
CA ARG A 152 2.09 -4.40 16.23
C ARG A 152 1.71 -2.95 15.91
N PRO A 153 1.30 -2.62 14.68
CA PRO A 153 0.82 -1.28 14.40
C PRO A 153 -0.46 -1.01 15.18
N ASP A 154 -0.42 -0.03 16.06
CA ASP A 154 -1.55 0.36 16.92
C ASP A 154 -2.78 0.83 16.14
N PHE A 155 -2.60 1.28 14.89
CA PHE A 155 -3.72 1.61 14.01
C PHE A 155 -4.64 0.41 13.71
N LEU A 156 -4.20 -0.83 13.98
CA LEU A 156 -5.03 -2.04 13.88
C LEU A 156 -5.90 -2.30 15.11
N HIS A 157 -5.95 -1.37 16.07
CA HIS A 157 -6.89 -1.47 17.17
C HIS A 157 -8.33 -1.48 16.64
N PRO A 158 -9.24 -2.32 17.17
CA PRO A 158 -10.64 -2.42 16.72
C PRO A 158 -11.35 -1.08 16.58
N ASP A 159 -11.07 -0.14 17.48
CA ASP A 159 -11.69 1.20 17.49
C ASP A 159 -11.27 2.06 16.31
N TYR A 160 -10.10 1.80 15.73
CA TYR A 160 -9.58 2.54 14.58
C TYR A 160 -9.94 1.89 13.25
N VAL A 161 -10.12 0.56 13.20
CA VAL A 161 -10.42 -0.19 11.97
C VAL A 161 -11.72 -0.99 12.08
N PRO A 162 -12.88 -0.32 12.28
CA PRO A 162 -14.14 -1.00 12.59
C PRO A 162 -14.63 -1.90 11.45
N ALA A 163 -14.21 -1.65 10.21
CA ALA A 163 -14.61 -2.40 9.03
C ALA A 163 -13.62 -3.50 8.60
N LEU A 164 -12.56 -3.75 9.38
CA LEU A 164 -11.53 -4.72 9.00
C LEU A 164 -12.09 -6.14 8.95
N LYS A 165 -12.00 -6.78 7.79
CA LYS A 165 -12.51 -8.13 7.50
C LYS A 165 -11.40 -9.14 7.25
N HIS A 166 -10.34 -8.73 6.57
CA HIS A 166 -9.23 -9.61 6.21
C HIS A 166 -7.93 -9.00 6.71
N LEU A 167 -7.22 -9.75 7.57
CA LEU A 167 -5.89 -9.40 8.05
C LEU A 167 -4.93 -10.53 7.70
N GLU A 168 -3.86 -10.18 7.00
CA GLU A 168 -2.80 -11.13 6.70
C GLU A 168 -1.44 -10.56 7.13
N ALA A 169 -0.77 -11.29 8.04
CA ALA A 169 0.49 -10.86 8.67
C ALA A 169 1.36 -12.05 9.11
N PRO A 170 2.69 -11.88 9.27
CA PRO A 170 3.56 -12.90 9.82
C PRO A 170 3.17 -13.36 11.24
N ILE A 171 3.42 -14.64 11.58
CA ILE A 171 3.14 -15.23 12.91
C ILE A 171 3.66 -14.38 14.06
N THR A 172 4.81 -13.74 13.88
CA THR A 172 5.50 -13.00 14.95
C THR A 172 4.72 -11.81 15.49
N HIS A 173 3.69 -11.34 14.79
CA HIS A 173 2.89 -10.17 15.19
C HIS A 173 1.73 -10.50 16.14
N PHE A 174 1.50 -11.78 16.41
CA PHE A 174 0.40 -12.24 17.24
C PHE A 174 0.91 -12.78 18.57
N THR A 175 1.33 -11.90 19.47
CA THR A 175 1.58 -12.28 20.87
C THR A 175 0.24 -12.42 21.62
N PRO A 176 0.08 -13.40 22.53
CA PRO A 176 -1.21 -13.74 23.16
C PRO A 176 -1.82 -12.69 24.10
N MET A 177 -1.22 -11.51 24.26
CA MET A 177 -1.48 -10.60 25.39
C MET A 177 -2.29 -9.33 25.06
N HIS A 178 -2.70 -9.10 23.81
CA HIS A 178 -3.33 -7.84 23.40
C HIS A 178 -4.76 -8.01 22.85
N PRO A 179 -5.59 -6.94 22.92
CA PRO A 179 -7.05 -7.00 22.82
C PRO A 179 -7.57 -7.70 21.55
N PRO A 180 -8.84 -8.17 21.59
CA PRO A 180 -9.43 -8.89 20.48
C PRO A 180 -9.38 -8.06 19.21
N PHE A 181 -9.34 -8.73 18.06
CA PHE A 181 -9.51 -8.07 16.79
C PHE A 181 -10.88 -7.39 16.67
N SER A 182 -11.03 -6.56 15.63
CA SER A 182 -12.33 -6.02 15.26
C SER A 182 -13.38 -7.14 15.24
N PRO A 183 -14.58 -6.94 15.79
CA PRO A 183 -15.65 -7.95 15.73
C PRO A 183 -16.08 -8.23 14.28
N ALA A 184 -15.73 -7.36 13.33
CA ALA A 184 -15.97 -7.55 11.90
C ALA A 184 -14.92 -8.44 11.21
N LEU A 185 -13.88 -8.91 11.92
CA LEU A 185 -12.81 -9.68 11.32
C LEU A 185 -13.30 -11.09 10.96
N GLU A 186 -13.31 -11.40 9.66
CA GLU A 186 -13.82 -12.64 9.10
C GLU A 186 -12.66 -13.64 8.87
N GLU A 187 -11.48 -13.14 8.50
CA GLU A 187 -10.35 -13.96 8.10
C GLU A 187 -9.02 -13.42 8.67
N ILE A 188 -8.25 -14.32 9.27
CA ILE A 188 -6.86 -14.07 9.68
C ILE A 188 -5.99 -15.11 9.00
N THR A 189 -5.12 -14.64 8.10
CA THR A 189 -4.11 -15.49 7.47
C THR A 189 -2.76 -15.20 8.09
N ILE A 190 -2.19 -16.21 8.73
CA ILE A 190 -0.89 -16.09 9.37
C ILE A 190 0.15 -16.77 8.48
N ARG A 191 1.11 -16.00 7.96
CA ARG A 191 2.18 -16.56 7.13
C ARG A 191 3.41 -16.92 7.95
N GLU A 192 3.93 -18.11 7.75
CA GLU A 192 5.30 -18.42 8.12
C GLU A 192 6.23 -17.66 7.18
N LEU A 193 7.11 -16.83 7.75
CA LEU A 193 8.25 -16.30 7.03
C LEU A 193 9.20 -17.48 6.77
N HIS A 194 8.98 -18.21 5.68
CA HIS A 194 9.98 -19.13 5.17
C HIS A 194 11.24 -18.32 4.93
N GLY A 195 12.27 -18.57 5.73
CA GLY A 195 13.47 -17.76 5.84
C GLY A 195 14.03 -17.47 4.45
N SER A 196 13.75 -16.27 3.94
CA SER A 196 14.46 -15.72 2.81
C SER A 196 15.86 -15.44 3.33
N THR A 197 16.78 -16.38 3.09
CA THR A 197 18.21 -16.32 3.41
C THR A 197 18.94 -15.26 2.60
N HIS A 198 18.27 -14.18 2.18
CA HIS A 198 18.93 -13.04 1.57
C HIS A 198 19.61 -12.24 2.69
N GLY A 199 20.94 -12.37 2.71
CA GLY A 199 21.85 -11.83 3.71
C GLY A 199 21.50 -10.41 4.15
N CYS A 200 20.94 -10.30 5.34
CA CYS A 200 21.13 -9.12 6.16
C CYS A 200 22.60 -9.15 6.58
N SER A 201 23.47 -8.60 5.74
CA SER A 201 24.88 -8.39 6.09
C SER A 201 24.91 -7.50 7.32
N ILE A 202 25.17 -8.10 8.48
CA ILE A 202 25.50 -7.37 9.70
C ILE A 202 26.69 -6.48 9.34
N PRO A 203 26.64 -5.16 9.61
CA PRO A 203 27.81 -4.31 9.43
C PRO A 203 28.93 -4.89 10.29
N ASN A 204 30.04 -5.27 9.64
CA ASN A 204 31.23 -5.77 10.30
C ASN A 204 31.67 -4.71 11.32
N PRO A 205 31.84 -5.04 12.61
CA PRO A 205 32.39 -4.09 13.56
C PRO A 205 33.77 -3.65 13.08
N ASP A 206 33.94 -2.34 12.97
CA ASP A 206 35.16 -1.66 12.55
C ASP A 206 36.37 -2.20 13.35
N PRO A 207 37.41 -2.75 12.70
CA PRO A 207 38.61 -3.19 13.39
C PRO A 207 39.53 -1.98 13.57
N THR A 208 39.21 -1.12 14.52
CA THR A 208 40.16 -0.14 15.05
C THR A 208 40.34 -0.36 16.54
N HIS A 209 41.41 -1.07 16.89
CA HIS A 209 42.33 -0.72 17.97
C HIS A 209 43.39 -1.82 18.11
N HIS A 210 44.58 -1.56 17.55
CA HIS A 210 45.88 -1.79 18.19
C HIS A 210 46.96 -0.97 17.48
#